data_AF-A0A1J7FX67-F1
#
_entry.id   AF-A0A1J7FX67-F1
#
_cell.length_a   1.000
_cell.length_b   1.000
_cell.length_c   1.000
_cell.angle_alpha   90.00
_cell.angle_beta   90.00
_cell.angle_gamma   90.00
#
_symmetry.space_group_name_H-M   'P 1'
#
loop_
_entity.id
_entity.type
_entity.pdbx_description
1 polymer ?
#
loop_
_entity_poly.entity_id
_entity_poly.type
_entity_poly.pdbx_seq_one_letter_code
_entity_poly.pdbx_strand_id
1 'polypeptide(L)'
;MVMEVRDSLEIAHTAEYLNFLKCYFRAFSGILLQITKPQFVDNPEHKLRNIVVEILNRLPHSEVLRPFVQDLLKVAMQVLTTDNEENGLICIRIIFDLLRNFRPTLENEVQPFLDFVCKIYQNFKLTVSHFFDNMAMTGEDVKPMETSLSDQVMNTTVATGSLLNPSTRSFKIVTESPLVVMFLFQLYSRLVQANIPQLLPLMVSAISVPGPERVPPHLKTHFIELKGAQVKGRILDAFVGKFSTFKRTIPQVSCDTLMYQLMPHNWHM
;
A
#
# COMPACT_ATOMS: atom_id res chain seq x y z
N MET A 1 -10.43 26.38 -3.97
CA MET A 1 -10.65 26.03 -2.55
C MET A 1 -9.72 24.92 -2.03
N VAL A 2 -9.87 23.62 -2.34
CA VAL A 2 -8.99 22.59 -1.71
C VAL A 2 -7.50 22.79 -2.06
N MET A 3 -7.19 23.17 -3.30
CA MET A 3 -5.83 23.56 -3.71
C MET A 3 -5.30 24.77 -2.93
N GLU A 4 -6.12 25.81 -2.75
CA GLU A 4 -5.74 26.98 -1.95
C GLU A 4 -5.46 26.62 -0.49
N VAL A 5 -6.23 25.68 0.08
CA VAL A 5 -5.99 25.19 1.45
C VAL A 5 -4.68 24.39 1.52
N ARG A 6 -4.38 23.55 0.53
CA ARG A 6 -3.09 22.87 0.43
C ARG A 6 -1.94 23.87 0.37
N ASP A 7 -2.10 24.92 -0.42
CA ASP A 7 -1.07 25.93 -0.63
C ASP A 7 -0.93 26.87 0.60
N SER A 8 -2.00 27.04 1.38
CA SER A 8 -2.03 27.87 2.60
C SER A 8 -1.83 27.07 3.89
N LEU A 9 -1.27 25.86 3.80
CA LEU A 9 -1.17 24.93 4.94
C LEU A 9 -0.25 25.43 6.07
N GLU A 10 0.54 26.47 5.84
CA GLU A 10 1.35 27.16 6.86
C GLU A 10 0.52 27.57 8.08
N ILE A 11 -0.79 27.83 7.92
CA ILE A 11 -1.69 28.14 9.03
C ILE A 11 -1.73 27.04 10.10
N ALA A 12 -1.50 25.77 9.73
CA ALA A 12 -1.46 24.64 10.65
C ALA A 12 -0.25 24.69 11.60
N HIS A 13 0.74 25.55 11.32
CA HIS A 13 1.90 25.79 12.19
C HIS A 13 1.73 27.02 13.10
N THR A 14 0.55 27.62 13.13
CA THR A 14 0.25 28.82 13.94
C THR A 14 -0.69 28.49 15.10
N ALA A 15 -1.03 29.51 15.91
CA ALA A 15 -2.04 29.39 16.97
C ALA A 15 -3.43 28.98 16.44
N GLU A 16 -3.69 29.15 15.14
CA GLU A 16 -4.96 28.81 14.49
C GLU A 16 -5.12 27.32 14.18
N TYR A 17 -4.11 26.48 14.47
CA TYR A 17 -4.15 25.07 14.11
C TYR A 17 -5.38 24.33 14.65
N LEU A 18 -5.81 24.61 15.88
CA LEU A 18 -7.00 23.99 16.45
C LEU A 18 -8.28 24.37 15.68
N ASN A 19 -8.41 25.63 15.26
CA ASN A 19 -9.55 26.11 14.48
C ASN A 19 -9.53 25.49 13.09
N PHE A 20 -8.36 25.42 12.47
CA PHE A 20 -8.16 24.71 11.22
C PHE A 20 -8.64 23.25 11.32
N LEU A 21 -8.21 22.50 12.33
CA LEU A 21 -8.63 21.11 12.52
C LEU A 21 -10.14 21.00 12.72
N LYS A 22 -10.75 21.83 13.58
CA LYS A 22 -12.20 21.80 13.82
C LYS A 22 -13.03 22.02 12.56
N CYS A 23 -12.60 22.93 11.69
CA CYS A 23 -13.33 23.27 10.47
C CYS A 23 -13.04 22.29 9.33
N TYR A 24 -11.76 22.05 9.04
CA TYR A 24 -11.33 21.37 7.82
C TYR A 24 -11.22 19.86 7.97
N PHE A 25 -10.87 19.34 9.16
CA PHE A 25 -10.71 17.89 9.32
C PHE A 25 -12.01 17.13 9.02
N ARG A 26 -13.15 17.63 9.53
CA ARG A 26 -14.47 17.03 9.26
C ARG A 26 -14.82 17.09 7.78
N ALA A 27 -14.51 18.19 7.10
CA ALA A 27 -14.75 18.33 5.67
C ALA A 27 -13.89 17.35 4.85
N PHE A 28 -12.59 17.24 5.17
CA PHE A 28 -11.67 16.30 4.52
C PHE A 28 -12.06 14.84 4.73
N SER A 29 -12.40 14.46 5.96
CA SER A 29 -12.94 13.13 6.26
C SER A 29 -14.23 12.86 5.50
N GLY A 30 -15.15 13.83 5.45
CA GLY A 30 -16.38 13.74 4.66
C GLY A 30 -16.12 13.55 3.17
N ILE A 31 -15.14 14.26 2.59
CA ILE A 31 -14.75 14.09 1.19
C ILE A 31 -14.31 12.65 0.94
N LEU A 32 -13.39 12.12 1.76
CA LEU A 32 -12.80 10.80 1.55
C LEU A 32 -13.75 9.64 1.83
N LEU A 33 -14.67 9.79 2.79
CA LEU A 33 -15.48 8.68 3.29
C LEU A 33 -16.95 8.69 2.85
N GLN A 34 -17.51 9.86 2.52
CA GLN A 34 -18.96 10.01 2.34
C GLN A 34 -19.35 10.67 1.02
N ILE A 35 -18.63 11.73 0.61
CA ILE A 35 -19.00 12.54 -0.56
C ILE A 35 -18.48 11.91 -1.85
N THR A 36 -17.23 11.42 -1.84
CA THR A 36 -16.59 10.80 -3.00
C THR A 36 -16.41 9.31 -2.78
N LYS A 37 -16.24 8.56 -3.87
CA LYS A 37 -15.92 7.13 -3.83
C LYS A 37 -14.45 6.92 -4.18
N PRO A 38 -13.84 5.78 -3.79
CA PRO A 38 -12.53 5.37 -4.29
C PRO A 38 -12.45 5.45 -5.81
N GLN A 39 -11.35 6.00 -6.33
CA GLN A 39 -11.14 6.22 -7.75
C GLN A 39 -9.95 5.43 -8.24
N PHE A 40 -10.07 4.78 -9.39
CA PHE A 40 -9.03 3.91 -9.98
C PHE A 40 -8.62 4.36 -11.38
N VAL A 41 -8.99 5.58 -11.78
CA VAL A 41 -8.61 6.19 -13.04
C VAL A 41 -8.24 7.64 -12.78
N ASP A 42 -7.34 8.19 -13.60
CA ASP A 42 -7.01 9.61 -13.50
C ASP A 42 -8.20 10.49 -13.91
N ASN A 43 -8.92 11.00 -12.91
CA ASN A 43 -10.06 11.88 -13.09
C ASN A 43 -10.06 13.00 -12.02
N PRO A 44 -10.89 14.05 -12.17
CA PRO A 44 -10.95 15.13 -11.20
C PRO A 44 -11.26 14.69 -9.76
N GLU A 45 -12.06 13.63 -9.58
CA GLU A 45 -12.39 13.10 -8.26
C GLU A 45 -11.18 12.42 -7.61
N HIS A 46 -10.38 11.66 -8.37
CA HIS A 46 -9.10 11.11 -7.92
C HIS A 46 -8.16 12.22 -7.47
N LYS A 47 -7.99 13.26 -8.30
CA LYS A 47 -7.13 14.42 -7.97
C LYS A 47 -7.58 15.10 -6.69
N LEU A 48 -8.89 15.31 -6.52
CA LEU A 48 -9.45 15.87 -5.30
C LEU A 48 -9.11 15.01 -4.08
N ARG A 49 -9.38 13.70 -4.15
CA ARG A 49 -9.09 12.75 -3.06
C ARG A 49 -7.60 12.76 -2.72
N ASN A 50 -6.73 12.74 -3.74
CA ASN A 50 -5.29 12.76 -3.59
C ASN A 50 -4.80 14.02 -2.86
N ILE A 51 -5.23 15.21 -3.28
CA ILE A 51 -4.89 16.47 -2.61
C ILE A 51 -5.34 16.45 -1.14
N VAL A 52 -6.53 15.94 -0.84
CA VAL A 52 -7.02 15.87 0.54
C VAL A 52 -6.11 14.95 1.38
N VAL A 53 -5.72 13.80 0.86
CA VAL A 53 -4.79 12.89 1.56
C VAL A 53 -3.40 13.54 1.74
N GLU A 54 -2.92 14.29 0.75
CA GLU A 54 -1.66 15.05 0.87
C GLU A 54 -1.72 16.12 1.97
N ILE A 55 -2.85 16.84 2.09
CA ILE A 55 -3.06 17.82 3.17
C ILE A 55 -3.01 17.11 4.53
N LEU A 56 -3.71 15.97 4.67
CA LEU A 56 -3.74 15.20 5.91
C LEU A 56 -2.34 14.68 6.30
N ASN A 57 -1.51 14.32 5.32
CA ASN A 57 -0.13 13.87 5.54
C ASN A 57 0.83 14.97 6.00
N ARG A 58 0.47 16.23 5.80
CA ARG A 58 1.31 17.38 6.18
C ARG A 58 0.89 18.01 7.52
N LEU A 59 -0.11 17.46 8.20
CA LEU A 59 -0.57 17.99 9.48
C LEU A 59 0.53 17.89 10.56
N PRO A 60 0.80 18.96 11.33
CA PRO A 60 1.78 18.91 12.41
C PRO A 60 1.38 17.94 13.52
N HIS A 61 2.29 17.03 13.90
CA HIS A 61 2.10 16.07 15.00
C HIS A 61 2.32 16.71 16.38
N SER A 62 1.57 17.77 16.68
CA SER A 62 1.59 18.45 17.98
C SER A 62 0.49 17.92 18.92
N GLU A 63 0.53 18.34 20.19
CA GLU A 63 -0.50 18.04 21.19
C GLU A 63 -1.92 18.47 20.74
N VAL A 64 -2.00 19.51 19.91
CA VAL A 64 -3.28 20.03 19.38
C VAL A 64 -3.99 19.01 18.49
N LEU A 65 -3.24 18.13 17.82
CA LEU A 65 -3.81 17.09 16.96
C LEU A 65 -4.44 15.94 17.75
N ARG A 66 -4.05 15.72 19.01
CA ARG A 66 -4.46 14.54 19.81
C ARG A 66 -5.96 14.24 19.82
N PRO A 67 -6.88 15.22 19.90
CA PRO A 67 -8.31 14.92 19.86
C PRO A 67 -8.80 14.31 18.53
N PHE A 68 -8.03 14.44 17.45
CA PHE A 68 -8.38 14.03 16.09
C PHE A 68 -7.62 12.78 15.61
N VAL A 69 -6.58 12.35 16.32
CA VAL A 69 -5.67 11.29 15.84
C VAL A 69 -6.35 9.95 15.60
N GLN A 70 -7.33 9.59 16.43
CA GLN A 70 -8.04 8.31 16.27
C GLN A 70 -8.89 8.31 15.00
N ASP A 71 -9.62 9.39 14.74
CA ASP A 71 -10.41 9.52 13.51
C ASP A 71 -9.51 9.64 12.28
N LEU A 72 -8.39 10.36 12.39
CA LEU A 72 -7.44 10.49 11.29
C LEU A 72 -6.83 9.13 10.92
N LEU A 73 -6.47 8.32 11.92
CA LEU A 73 -5.95 6.98 11.68
C LEU A 73 -6.99 6.08 11.02
N LYS A 74 -8.26 6.15 11.45
CA LYS A 74 -9.37 5.40 10.83
C LYS A 74 -9.62 5.80 9.38
N VAL A 75 -9.63 7.10 9.09
CA VAL A 75 -9.73 7.63 7.71
C VAL A 75 -8.58 7.09 6.87
N ALA A 76 -7.34 7.20 7.35
CA ALA A 76 -6.16 6.72 6.63
C ALA A 76 -6.21 5.20 6.40
N MET A 77 -6.67 4.41 7.38
CA MET A 77 -6.83 2.96 7.25
C MET A 77 -7.90 2.60 6.21
N GLN A 78 -9.03 3.32 6.20
CA GLN A 78 -10.09 3.10 5.23
C GLN A 78 -9.62 3.42 3.81
N VAL A 79 -8.92 4.55 3.60
CA VAL A 79 -8.36 4.90 2.29
C VAL A 79 -7.29 3.90 1.85
N LEU A 80 -6.38 3.50 2.74
CA LEU A 80 -5.37 2.47 2.46
C LEU A 80 -5.98 1.14 2.00
N THR A 81 -7.13 0.75 2.56
CA THR A 81 -7.75 -0.55 2.27
C THR A 81 -8.72 -0.53 1.09
N THR A 82 -9.22 0.65 0.69
CA THR A 82 -10.30 0.76 -0.32
C THR A 82 -9.93 1.56 -1.56
N ASP A 83 -8.88 2.40 -1.51
CA ASP A 83 -8.52 3.32 -2.60
C ASP A 83 -7.32 2.84 -3.43
N ASN A 84 -6.95 3.63 -4.43
CA ASN A 84 -5.81 3.34 -5.30
C ASN A 84 -4.46 3.51 -4.62
N GLU A 85 -3.43 2.98 -5.27
CA GLU A 85 -2.07 2.89 -4.76
C GLU A 85 -1.43 4.25 -4.43
N GLU A 86 -1.75 5.32 -5.16
CA GLU A 86 -1.16 6.65 -4.91
C GLU A 86 -1.64 7.19 -3.57
N ASN A 87 -2.95 7.13 -3.33
CA ASN A 87 -3.54 7.52 -2.05
C ASN A 87 -3.11 6.58 -0.93
N GLY A 88 -3.05 5.27 -1.20
CA GLY A 88 -2.58 4.26 -0.24
C GLY A 88 -1.14 4.50 0.24
N LEU A 89 -0.24 4.90 -0.66
CA LEU A 89 1.17 5.18 -0.32
C LEU A 89 1.33 6.41 0.58
N ILE A 90 0.42 7.38 0.48
CA ILE A 90 0.40 8.50 1.42
C ILE A 90 -0.23 8.04 2.75
N CYS A 91 -1.34 7.30 2.70
CA CYS A 91 -2.00 6.81 3.91
C CYS A 91 -1.12 5.90 4.77
N ILE A 92 -0.28 5.04 4.18
CA ILE A 92 0.64 4.21 4.96
C ILE A 92 1.68 5.05 5.74
N ARG A 93 2.09 6.21 5.20
CA ARG A 93 2.97 7.16 5.89
C ARG A 93 2.26 7.85 7.05
N ILE A 94 1.04 8.32 6.82
CA ILE A 94 0.17 8.88 7.87
C ILE A 94 0.03 7.86 9.02
N ILE A 95 -0.34 6.61 8.69
CA ILE A 95 -0.51 5.54 9.67
C ILE A 95 0.79 5.31 10.47
N PHE A 96 1.93 5.20 9.79
CA PHE A 96 3.23 5.03 10.43
C PHE A 96 3.54 6.16 11.41
N ASP A 97 3.39 7.42 10.99
CA ASP A 97 3.72 8.56 11.82
C ASP A 97 2.76 8.71 13.01
N LEU A 98 1.48 8.42 12.84
CA LEU A 98 0.52 8.46 13.95
C LEU A 98 0.83 7.38 15.00
N LEU A 99 1.04 6.14 14.56
CA LEU A 99 1.39 5.01 15.44
C LEU A 99 2.77 5.21 16.10
N ARG A 100 3.66 5.96 15.44
CA ARG A 100 4.95 6.37 16.02
C ARG A 100 4.78 7.38 17.15
N ASN A 101 4.02 8.45 16.93
CA ASN A 101 4.06 9.66 17.76
C ASN A 101 2.97 9.71 18.85
N PHE A 102 1.83 9.02 18.68
CA PHE A 102 0.67 9.15 19.57
C PHE A 102 0.39 7.90 20.41
N ARG A 103 1.45 7.33 21.01
CA ARG A 103 1.31 6.20 21.93
C ARG A 103 0.93 6.66 23.34
N PRO A 104 0.24 5.82 24.12
CA PRO A 104 -0.32 4.50 23.74
C PRO A 104 -1.70 4.58 23.06
N THR A 105 -2.24 5.79 22.84
CA THR A 105 -3.62 6.05 22.42
C THR A 105 -4.09 5.25 21.21
N LEU A 106 -3.21 4.98 20.26
CA LEU A 106 -3.56 4.29 19.01
C LEU A 106 -3.24 2.79 18.97
N GLU A 107 -2.88 2.19 20.11
CA GLU A 107 -2.43 0.80 20.14
C GLU A 107 -3.49 -0.20 19.65
N ASN A 108 -4.78 0.05 19.92
CA ASN A 108 -5.87 -0.82 19.47
C ASN A 108 -6.02 -0.84 17.94
N GLU A 109 -5.48 0.16 17.25
CA GLU A 109 -5.56 0.30 15.79
C GLU A 109 -4.34 -0.35 15.09
N VAL A 110 -3.37 -0.86 15.87
CA VAL A 110 -2.19 -1.59 15.35
C VAL A 110 -2.60 -2.94 14.74
N GLN A 111 -3.51 -3.69 15.39
CA GLN A 111 -3.94 -4.99 14.89
C GLN A 111 -4.66 -4.89 13.54
N PRO A 112 -5.64 -3.97 13.34
CA PRO A 112 -6.23 -3.73 12.01
C PRO A 112 -5.20 -3.48 10.90
N PHE A 113 -4.12 -2.75 11.19
CA PHE A 113 -3.03 -2.57 10.23
C PHE A 113 -2.31 -3.89 9.91
N LEU A 114 -1.97 -4.68 10.93
CA LEU A 114 -1.31 -5.98 10.74
C LEU A 114 -2.20 -6.95 9.94
N ASP A 115 -3.51 -6.92 10.17
CA ASP A 115 -4.48 -7.73 9.42
C ASP A 115 -4.52 -7.33 7.93
N PHE A 116 -4.47 -6.02 7.64
CA PHE A 116 -4.31 -5.52 6.27
C PHE A 116 -3.02 -6.03 5.63
N VAL A 117 -1.90 -5.99 6.35
CA VAL A 117 -0.61 -6.49 5.84
C VAL A 117 -0.68 -8.00 5.55
N CYS A 118 -1.27 -8.79 6.45
CA CYS A 118 -1.53 -10.20 6.19
C CYS A 118 -2.35 -10.40 4.91
N LYS A 119 -3.41 -9.61 4.70
CA LYS A 119 -4.27 -9.69 3.52
C LYS A 119 -3.52 -9.39 2.22
N ILE A 120 -2.66 -8.38 2.16
CA ILE A 120 -1.91 -8.08 0.92
C ILE A 120 -0.86 -9.16 0.63
N TYR A 121 -0.26 -9.79 1.64
CA TYR A 121 0.64 -10.93 1.44
C TYR A 121 -0.10 -12.20 1.03
N GLN A 122 -1.28 -12.47 1.59
CA GLN A 122 -2.16 -13.57 1.14
C GLN A 122 -2.53 -13.42 -0.35
N ASN A 123 -2.83 -12.19 -0.78
CA ASN A 123 -3.19 -11.90 -2.16
C ASN A 123 -1.99 -11.75 -3.10
N PHE A 124 -0.75 -11.82 -2.59
CA PHE A 124 0.44 -11.45 -3.36
C PHE A 124 0.58 -12.26 -4.66
N LYS A 125 0.37 -13.58 -4.59
CA LYS A 125 0.41 -14.45 -5.78
C LYS A 125 -0.63 -14.03 -6.83
N LEU A 126 -1.84 -13.69 -6.40
CA LEU A 126 -2.90 -13.23 -7.30
C LEU A 126 -2.54 -11.87 -7.93
N THR A 127 -1.90 -10.99 -7.16
CA THR A 127 -1.38 -9.72 -7.68
C THR A 127 -0.33 -9.96 -8.76
N VAL A 128 0.62 -10.89 -8.56
CA VAL A 128 1.61 -11.27 -9.58
C VAL A 128 0.93 -11.77 -10.85
N SER A 129 0.01 -12.73 -10.75
CA SER A 129 -0.72 -13.24 -11.91
C SER A 129 -1.52 -12.16 -12.65
N HIS A 130 -2.12 -11.22 -11.92
CA HIS A 130 -2.85 -10.11 -12.54
C HIS A 130 -1.95 -9.24 -13.44
N PHE A 131 -0.72 -8.94 -13.02
CA PHE A 131 0.18 -8.09 -13.81
C PHE A 131 0.91 -8.84 -14.92
N PHE A 132 1.26 -10.11 -14.72
CA PHE A 132 2.16 -10.82 -15.64
C PHE A 132 1.46 -11.89 -16.48
N ASP A 133 0.35 -12.47 -16.02
CA ASP A 133 -0.40 -13.47 -16.80
C ASP A 133 -1.50 -12.79 -17.64
N ASN A 134 -2.26 -11.86 -17.04
CA ASN A 134 -3.41 -11.24 -17.73
C ASN A 134 -3.01 -10.11 -18.69
N MET A 135 -1.99 -9.31 -18.39
CA MET A 135 -1.54 -8.22 -19.27
C MET A 135 -0.53 -8.67 -20.34
N ALA A 136 0.03 -9.88 -20.24
CA ALA A 136 0.80 -10.46 -21.34
C ALA A 136 -0.10 -10.84 -22.53
N MET A 137 -1.37 -11.19 -22.27
CA MET A 137 -2.34 -11.62 -23.30
C MET A 137 -2.95 -10.47 -24.11
N THR A 138 -2.87 -9.22 -23.64
CA THR A 138 -3.39 -8.04 -24.36
C THR A 138 -2.34 -7.39 -25.28
N GLY A 139 -1.14 -7.98 -25.37
CA GLY A 139 -0.01 -7.47 -26.15
C GLY A 139 0.18 -8.06 -27.55
N GLU A 140 -0.62 -9.05 -27.96
CA GLU A 140 -0.54 -9.67 -29.29
C GLU A 140 -1.82 -9.44 -30.11
N ASP A 141 -1.68 -8.61 -31.16
CA ASP A 141 -2.52 -8.47 -32.35
C ASP A 141 -4.02 -8.07 -32.17
N VAL A 142 -4.31 -6.76 -32.21
CA VAL A 142 -5.68 -6.25 -32.39
C VAL A 142 -5.96 -6.09 -33.89
N LYS A 143 -6.57 -7.11 -34.49
CA LYS A 143 -7.29 -6.99 -35.77
C LYS A 143 -8.75 -6.63 -35.48
N PRO A 144 -9.35 -5.64 -36.17
CA PRO A 144 -10.74 -5.27 -35.90
C PRO A 144 -11.68 -6.28 -36.56
N MET A 145 -12.52 -6.96 -35.78
CA MET A 145 -13.65 -7.70 -36.30
C MET A 145 -14.88 -7.45 -35.43
N GLU A 146 -15.97 -7.07 -36.10
CA GLU A 146 -17.25 -6.69 -35.52
C GLU A 146 -18.07 -7.89 -35.03
N THR A 147 -18.97 -7.60 -34.08
CA THR A 147 -20.33 -8.19 -33.90
C THR A 147 -20.57 -9.07 -32.66
N SER A 148 -21.34 -8.47 -31.73
CA SER A 148 -22.48 -8.97 -30.94
C SER A 148 -22.36 -9.97 -29.78
N LEU A 149 -22.70 -9.41 -28.60
CA LEU A 149 -23.61 -9.90 -27.55
C LEU A 149 -23.28 -11.23 -26.83
N SER A 150 -22.82 -11.14 -25.57
CA SER A 150 -23.58 -11.55 -24.36
C SER A 150 -22.72 -11.40 -23.09
N ASP A 151 -23.26 -10.66 -22.12
CA ASP A 151 -23.01 -10.68 -20.67
C ASP A 151 -21.66 -11.23 -20.15
N GLN A 152 -20.65 -10.37 -20.07
CA GLN A 152 -19.75 -10.34 -18.91
C GLN A 152 -19.38 -8.89 -18.57
N VAL A 153 -19.75 -8.51 -17.35
CA VAL A 153 -19.48 -7.21 -16.73
C VAL A 153 -17.99 -7.09 -16.45
N MET A 154 -17.22 -6.75 -17.48
CA MET A 154 -15.92 -6.10 -17.31
C MET A 154 -15.71 -5.19 -18.53
N ASN A 155 -16.42 -4.07 -18.50
CA ASN A 155 -16.34 -3.04 -19.51
C ASN A 155 -14.88 -2.62 -19.72
N THR A 156 -14.34 -3.03 -20.85
CA THR A 156 -13.65 -2.19 -21.84
C THR A 156 -13.61 -0.70 -21.46
N THR A 157 -12.61 -0.30 -20.68
CA THR A 157 -12.20 1.10 -20.53
C THR A 157 -10.90 1.34 -21.29
N VAL A 158 -10.95 1.07 -22.59
CA VAL A 158 -10.00 1.68 -23.54
C VAL A 158 -10.51 3.10 -23.80
N ALA A 159 -10.14 4.02 -22.92
CA ALA A 159 -10.30 5.46 -23.11
C ALA A 159 -9.26 6.20 -22.25
N THR A 160 -8.02 6.26 -22.74
CA THR A 160 -7.04 7.35 -22.49
C THR A 160 -6.78 7.84 -21.05
N GLY A 161 -7.02 7.02 -20.02
CA GLY A 161 -6.64 7.31 -18.64
C GLY A 161 -5.81 6.16 -18.08
N SER A 162 -4.66 6.45 -17.47
CA SER A 162 -3.86 5.44 -16.77
C SER A 162 -4.72 4.78 -15.68
N LEU A 163 -4.97 3.49 -15.79
CA LEU A 163 -5.67 2.72 -14.76
C LEU A 163 -4.76 2.64 -13.53
N LEU A 164 -5.27 3.08 -12.38
CA LEU A 164 -4.55 3.08 -11.12
C LEU A 164 -4.85 1.79 -10.36
N ASN A 165 -3.80 1.15 -9.84
CA ASN A 165 -3.97 -0.12 -9.14
C ASN A 165 -4.62 0.09 -7.77
N PRO A 166 -5.49 -0.81 -7.32
CA PRO A 166 -5.93 -0.81 -5.93
C PRO A 166 -4.75 -0.98 -4.96
N SER A 167 -4.78 -0.30 -3.82
CA SER A 167 -3.75 -0.44 -2.77
C SER A 167 -3.55 -1.89 -2.32
N THR A 168 -4.63 -2.67 -2.31
CA THR A 168 -4.62 -4.11 -1.96
C THR A 168 -3.91 -5.00 -2.98
N ARG A 169 -3.62 -4.47 -4.18
CA ARG A 169 -2.91 -5.14 -5.28
C ARG A 169 -1.73 -4.30 -5.77
N SER A 170 -1.06 -3.55 -4.89
CA SER A 170 0.12 -2.74 -5.24
C SER A 170 1.40 -3.33 -4.67
N PHE A 171 2.37 -3.62 -5.54
CA PHE A 171 3.71 -4.02 -5.12
C PHE A 171 4.41 -2.93 -4.29
N LYS A 172 4.11 -1.64 -4.53
CA LYS A 172 4.66 -0.53 -3.76
C LYS A 172 4.16 -0.55 -2.31
N ILE A 173 2.87 -0.82 -2.09
CA ILE A 173 2.31 -0.96 -0.74
C ILE A 173 2.94 -2.15 -0.01
N VAL A 174 3.10 -3.29 -0.70
CA VAL A 174 3.80 -4.46 -0.14
C VAL A 174 5.27 -4.13 0.19
N THR A 175 5.91 -3.29 -0.61
CA THR A 175 7.28 -2.82 -0.40
C THR A 175 7.40 -1.96 0.87
N GLU A 176 6.47 -1.05 1.14
CA GLU A 176 6.54 -0.17 2.32
C GLU A 176 6.10 -0.86 3.62
N SER A 177 5.24 -1.87 3.54
CA SER A 177 4.65 -2.55 4.70
C SER A 177 5.67 -3.17 5.69
N PRO A 178 6.75 -3.85 5.25
CA PRO A 178 7.79 -4.40 6.13
C PRO A 178 8.35 -3.43 7.14
N LEU A 179 8.67 -2.20 6.72
CA LEU A 179 9.28 -1.20 7.60
C LEU A 179 8.34 -0.81 8.73
N VAL A 180 7.06 -0.61 8.39
CA VAL A 180 6.01 -0.25 9.37
C VAL A 180 5.80 -1.40 10.34
N VAL A 181 5.70 -2.66 9.87
CA VAL A 181 5.54 -3.83 10.74
C VAL A 181 6.76 -4.02 11.65
N MET A 182 7.98 -3.93 11.12
CA MET A 182 9.21 -4.04 11.92
C MET A 182 9.20 -3.02 13.04
N PHE A 183 8.87 -1.77 12.71
CA PHE A 183 8.76 -0.70 13.67
C PHE A 183 7.69 -1.04 14.71
N LEU A 184 6.46 -1.36 14.31
CA LEU A 184 5.36 -1.69 15.23
C LEU A 184 5.71 -2.83 16.20
N PHE A 185 6.40 -3.87 15.75
CA PHE A 185 6.87 -4.94 16.64
C PHE A 185 7.95 -4.50 17.63
N GLN A 186 8.80 -3.52 17.28
CA GLN A 186 9.72 -2.91 18.24
C GLN A 186 8.97 -2.11 19.31
N LEU A 187 7.85 -1.48 18.96
CA LEU A 187 7.07 -0.64 19.87
C LEU A 187 6.14 -1.47 20.76
N TYR A 188 5.54 -2.50 20.18
CA TYR A 188 4.48 -3.32 20.75
C TYR A 188 4.90 -4.79 20.72
N SER A 189 5.98 -5.12 21.44
CA SER A 189 6.59 -6.46 21.46
C SER A 189 5.61 -7.58 21.82
N ARG A 190 4.54 -7.27 22.56
CA ARG A 190 3.45 -8.20 22.88
C ARG A 190 2.70 -8.74 21.65
N LEU A 191 2.63 -7.96 20.58
CA LEU A 191 1.94 -8.35 19.35
C LEU A 191 2.75 -9.35 18.51
N VAL A 192 4.04 -9.48 18.76
CA VAL A 192 4.95 -10.36 18.01
C VAL A 192 4.48 -11.82 18.12
N GLN A 193 4.25 -12.31 19.33
CA GLN A 193 3.92 -13.72 19.55
C GLN A 193 2.58 -14.13 18.91
N ALA A 194 1.62 -13.21 18.86
CA ALA A 194 0.30 -13.45 18.27
C ALA A 194 0.32 -13.39 16.73
N ASN A 195 1.12 -12.49 16.14
CA ASN A 195 1.03 -12.16 14.71
C ASN A 195 2.08 -12.86 13.84
N ILE A 196 3.29 -13.14 14.37
CA ILE A 196 4.37 -13.77 13.61
C ILE A 196 4.00 -15.13 13.03
N PRO A 197 3.34 -16.05 13.77
CA PRO A 197 2.96 -17.37 13.22
C PRO A 197 2.13 -17.29 11.94
N GLN A 198 1.32 -16.23 11.80
CA GLN A 198 0.48 -16.00 10.62
C GLN A 198 1.20 -15.22 9.53
N LEU A 199 1.90 -14.14 9.90
CA LEU A 199 2.51 -13.23 8.92
C LEU A 199 3.72 -13.85 8.22
N LEU A 200 4.56 -14.58 8.96
CA LEU A 200 5.84 -15.08 8.46
C LEU A 200 5.69 -16.08 7.30
N PRO A 201 4.80 -17.10 7.35
CA PRO A 201 4.57 -17.99 6.20
C PRO A 201 4.08 -17.26 4.96
N LEU A 202 3.23 -16.24 5.12
CA LEU A 202 2.72 -15.44 4.00
C LEU A 202 3.82 -14.66 3.30
N MET A 203 4.73 -14.08 4.09
CA MET A 203 5.90 -13.39 3.57
C MET A 203 6.86 -14.33 2.83
N VAL A 204 7.16 -15.49 3.41
CA VAL A 204 8.02 -16.52 2.77
C VAL A 204 7.39 -17.00 1.45
N SER A 205 6.07 -17.19 1.44
CA SER A 205 5.35 -17.53 0.21
C SER A 205 5.48 -16.42 -0.84
N ALA A 206 5.30 -15.15 -0.46
CA ALA A 206 5.40 -14.01 -1.36
C ALA A 206 6.80 -13.81 -1.96
N ILE A 207 7.88 -13.93 -1.16
CA ILE A 207 9.26 -13.82 -1.67
C ILE A 207 9.64 -14.97 -2.60
N SER A 208 8.93 -16.09 -2.53
CA SER A 208 9.19 -17.28 -3.33
C SER A 208 8.39 -17.32 -4.63
N VAL A 209 7.48 -16.37 -4.86
CA VAL A 209 6.71 -16.29 -6.11
C VAL A 209 7.67 -15.99 -7.27
N PRO A 210 7.77 -16.86 -8.29
CA PRO A 210 8.60 -16.59 -9.45
C PRO A 210 8.04 -15.39 -10.23
N GLY A 211 8.94 -14.57 -10.77
CA GLY A 211 8.56 -13.60 -11.80
C GLY A 211 8.58 -14.25 -13.19
N PRO A 212 8.00 -13.60 -14.22
CA PRO A 212 8.09 -14.08 -15.59
C PRO A 212 9.56 -14.13 -16.06
N GLU A 213 9.89 -15.14 -16.88
CA GLU A 213 11.25 -15.32 -17.42
C GLU A 213 11.60 -14.26 -18.48
N ARG A 214 10.62 -13.82 -19.26
CA ARG A 214 10.74 -12.74 -20.24
C ARG A 214 9.79 -11.62 -19.87
N VAL A 215 10.33 -10.42 -19.71
CA VAL A 215 9.58 -9.23 -19.31
C VAL A 215 9.45 -8.29 -20.51
N PRO A 216 8.24 -8.15 -21.10
CA PRO A 216 7.99 -7.14 -22.13
C PRO A 216 8.36 -5.73 -21.64
N PRO A 217 8.83 -4.82 -22.52
CA PRO A 217 9.24 -3.48 -22.12
C PRO A 217 8.21 -2.70 -21.29
N HIS A 218 6.92 -2.86 -21.60
CA HIS A 218 5.82 -2.19 -20.90
C HIS A 218 5.56 -2.73 -19.48
N LEU A 219 6.01 -3.95 -19.15
CA LEU A 219 5.88 -4.55 -17.82
C LEU A 219 7.14 -4.40 -16.95
N LYS A 220 8.22 -3.80 -17.48
CA LYS A 220 9.49 -3.63 -16.75
C LYS A 220 9.31 -2.92 -15.42
N THR A 221 8.49 -1.87 -15.37
CA THR A 221 8.21 -1.12 -14.13
C THR A 221 7.59 -2.02 -13.07
N HIS A 222 6.53 -2.77 -13.40
CA HIS A 222 5.90 -3.69 -12.46
C HIS A 222 6.83 -4.82 -12.03
N PHE A 223 7.71 -5.29 -12.92
CA PHE A 223 8.71 -6.30 -12.56
C PHE A 223 9.74 -5.77 -11.56
N ILE A 224 10.22 -4.54 -11.74
CA ILE A 224 11.10 -3.86 -10.78
C ILE A 224 10.40 -3.72 -9.43
N GLU A 225 9.13 -3.32 -9.42
CA GLU A 225 8.33 -3.18 -8.19
C GLU A 225 8.11 -4.54 -7.49
N LEU A 226 7.82 -5.60 -8.24
CA LEU A 226 7.76 -6.98 -7.73
C LEU A 226 9.07 -7.35 -7.04
N LYS A 227 10.21 -7.15 -7.71
CA LYS A 227 11.53 -7.45 -7.13
C LYS A 227 11.81 -6.60 -5.89
N GLY A 228 11.45 -5.33 -5.89
CA GLY A 228 11.54 -4.45 -4.71
C GLY A 228 10.74 -4.99 -3.52
N ALA A 229 9.51 -5.46 -3.76
CA ALA A 229 8.65 -6.05 -2.74
C ALA A 229 9.27 -7.33 -2.15
N GLN A 230 9.86 -8.18 -2.99
CA GLN A 230 10.52 -9.42 -2.57
C GLN A 230 11.77 -9.13 -1.72
N VAL A 231 12.59 -8.15 -2.12
CA VAL A 231 13.79 -7.76 -1.38
C VAL A 231 13.43 -7.22 0.01
N LYS A 232 12.46 -6.30 0.12
CA LYS A 232 12.06 -5.77 1.43
C LYS A 232 11.33 -6.81 2.29
N GLY A 233 10.59 -7.75 1.69
CA GLY A 233 10.02 -8.90 2.40
C GLY A 233 11.07 -9.74 3.13
N ARG A 234 12.24 -9.94 2.52
CA ARG A 234 13.37 -10.66 3.16
C ARG A 234 13.93 -9.93 4.37
N ILE A 235 13.94 -8.60 4.36
CA ILE A 235 14.46 -7.80 5.48
C ILE A 235 13.61 -8.03 6.72
N LEU A 236 12.28 -8.04 6.57
CA LEU A 236 11.38 -8.33 7.69
C LEU A 236 11.44 -9.82 8.09
N ASP A 237 11.54 -10.78 7.16
CA ASP A 237 11.79 -12.20 7.50
C ASP A 237 13.07 -12.37 8.35
N ALA A 238 14.18 -11.76 7.92
CA ALA A 238 15.44 -11.76 8.67
C ALA A 238 15.32 -11.07 10.04
N PHE A 239 14.55 -9.97 10.13
CA PHE A 239 14.27 -9.29 11.39
C PHE A 239 13.47 -10.18 12.34
N VAL A 240 12.43 -10.86 11.86
CA VAL A 240 11.62 -11.80 12.64
C VAL A 240 12.46 -12.99 13.11
N GLY A 241 13.41 -13.44 12.29
CA GLY A 241 14.40 -14.44 12.66
C GLY A 241 15.25 -14.09 13.89
N LYS A 242 15.36 -12.80 14.26
CA LYS A 242 16.02 -12.36 15.50
C LYS A 242 15.21 -12.63 16.77
N PHE A 243 13.90 -12.84 16.66
CA PHE A 243 13.02 -13.15 17.80
C PHE A 243 13.05 -14.64 18.20
N SER A 244 13.95 -15.43 17.59
CA SER A 244 14.49 -16.75 18.00
C SER A 244 13.55 -17.93 18.33
N THR A 245 12.31 -17.71 18.78
CA THR A 245 11.37 -18.79 19.13
C THR A 245 10.69 -19.42 17.92
N PHE A 246 10.71 -18.75 16.76
CA PHE A 246 9.97 -19.15 15.54
C PHE A 246 10.81 -19.83 14.45
N LYS A 247 12.13 -19.95 14.64
CA LYS A 247 13.06 -20.49 13.63
C LYS A 247 12.87 -21.97 13.27
N ARG A 248 12.15 -22.77 14.08
CA ARG A 248 11.99 -24.21 13.85
C ARG A 248 11.02 -24.58 12.72
N THR A 249 10.23 -23.65 12.20
CA THR A 249 9.10 -23.97 11.32
C THR A 249 9.37 -23.67 9.83
N ILE A 250 10.58 -23.21 9.46
CA ILE A 250 10.84 -22.75 8.08
C ILE A 250 11.94 -23.58 7.41
N PRO A 251 11.65 -24.27 6.29
CA PRO A 251 12.68 -24.79 5.40
C PRO A 251 13.48 -23.60 4.86
N GLN A 252 14.80 -23.59 5.03
CA GLN A 252 15.68 -22.59 4.43
C GLN A 252 15.47 -22.58 2.91
N VAL A 253 14.66 -21.65 2.40
CA VAL A 253 14.65 -21.32 0.97
C VAL A 253 16.00 -20.66 0.73
N SER A 254 16.95 -21.45 0.22
CA SER A 254 18.36 -21.08 0.16
C SER A 254 18.53 -19.70 -0.49
N CYS A 255 19.24 -18.82 0.19
CA CYS A 255 19.56 -17.46 -0.28
C CYS A 255 20.20 -17.45 -1.68
N ASP A 256 20.83 -18.55 -2.09
CA ASP A 256 21.62 -18.69 -3.31
C ASP A 256 20.78 -18.64 -4.59
N THR A 257 19.63 -19.32 -4.63
CA THR A 257 18.79 -19.40 -5.84
C THR A 257 18.18 -18.05 -6.24
N LEU A 258 17.98 -17.16 -5.26
CA LEU A 258 17.36 -15.85 -5.48
C LEU A 258 18.35 -14.69 -5.59
N MET A 259 19.54 -14.79 -5.00
CA MET A 259 20.65 -13.89 -5.37
C MET A 259 20.94 -14.01 -6.87
N TYR A 260 20.88 -15.23 -7.41
CA TYR A 260 20.97 -15.48 -8.86
C TYR A 260 19.87 -14.79 -9.69
N GLN A 261 18.65 -14.63 -9.16
CA GLN A 261 17.55 -13.95 -9.85
C GLN A 261 17.57 -12.42 -9.75
N LEU A 262 18.36 -11.86 -8.84
CA LEU A 262 18.48 -10.41 -8.61
C LEU A 262 19.74 -9.81 -9.24
N MET A 263 20.69 -10.64 -9.72
CA MET A 263 21.92 -10.13 -10.33
C MET A 263 21.67 -9.51 -11.72
N PRO A 264 22.27 -8.35 -12.03
CA PRO A 264 22.13 -7.64 -13.31
C PRO A 264 22.60 -8.42 -14.55
N HIS A 265 23.30 -9.54 -14.38
CA HIS A 265 23.91 -10.26 -15.48
C HIS A 265 22.94 -11.04 -16.39
N ASN A 266 21.66 -11.15 -16.02
CA ASN A 266 20.63 -11.78 -16.86
C ASN A 266 19.68 -10.77 -17.55
N TRP A 267 20.00 -9.46 -17.53
CA TRP A 267 19.18 -8.42 -18.19
C TRP A 267 19.55 -8.20 -19.67
N HIS A 268 20.48 -9.01 -20.18
CA HIS A 268 20.82 -9.07 -21.61
C HIS A 268 20.60 -10.50 -22.13
N MET A 269 19.35 -10.81 -22.46
CA MET A 269 18.97 -11.68 -23.59
C MET A 269 17.50 -11.47 -23.93
#